data_AF-A0ABD6DNB2-F1
#
_entry.id   AF-A0ABD6DNB2-F1
#
_cell.length_a   1.000
_cell.length_b   1.000
_cell.length_c   1.000
_cell.angle_alpha   90.00
_cell.angle_beta   90.00
_cell.angle_gamma   90.00
#
_symmetry.space_group_name_H-M   'P 1'
#
loop_
_entity.id
_entity.type
_entity.pdbx_description
1 polymer ?
#
loop_
_entity_poly.entity_id
_entity_poly.type
_entity_poly.pdbx_seq_one_letter_code
_entity_poly.pdbx_strand_id
1 'polypeptide(L)'
;MTTTHLPDGTTLLLVALCLALVAVPIAATQESATLSLSSAEAESTSDTVTVTLAADGSNVAGYQANVTFDPSVVQVQRVSGADYSDPVQNVNNEEGWVFLTQSQANGVDDPQLATITFEVVGDAGQRSTLSFVESDTRINDGAGEHVDASLDSGAITVGSSAVSADENGSMATDDAGDDQANQADQQSTPDTAANGGDSDAVDDGDATGNGTGVSTPVLVGAGAALLVGGVLLGRRAS
;
A
#
# COMPACT_ATOMS: atom_id res chain seq x y z
N MET A 1 20.00 -108.67 -9.43
CA MET A 1 19.88 -108.27 -8.02
C MET A 1 20.79 -107.06 -7.88
N THR A 2 20.35 -105.82 -7.71
CA THR A 2 19.21 -105.31 -6.94
C THR A 2 18.79 -103.95 -7.53
N THR A 3 17.48 -103.69 -7.49
CA THR A 3 16.75 -102.50 -7.97
C THR A 3 17.09 -101.24 -7.17
N THR A 4 16.49 -100.11 -7.59
CA THR A 4 16.12 -98.89 -6.82
C THR A 4 17.23 -97.86 -6.60
N HIS A 5 17.01 -96.55 -6.61
CA HIS A 5 15.90 -95.62 -6.90
C HIS A 5 16.50 -94.24 -6.54
N LEU A 6 16.38 -93.20 -7.37
CA LEU A 6 16.84 -91.85 -7.00
C LEU A 6 16.03 -91.32 -5.81
N PRO A 7 16.62 -90.48 -4.93
CA PRO A 7 15.86 -89.42 -4.32
C PRO A 7 16.34 -88.05 -4.84
N ASP A 8 15.36 -87.29 -5.28
CA ASP A 8 15.40 -85.86 -5.52
C ASP A 8 15.90 -85.10 -4.29
N GLY A 9 16.63 -84.00 -4.51
CA GLY A 9 16.81 -83.00 -3.46
C GLY A 9 17.96 -82.03 -3.65
N THR A 10 17.59 -80.78 -3.95
CA THR A 10 18.24 -79.55 -3.46
C THR A 10 19.43 -79.02 -4.29
N THR A 11 19.19 -78.20 -5.32
CA THR A 11 19.10 -76.71 -5.28
C THR A 11 20.46 -76.02 -5.15
N LEU A 12 20.91 -75.38 -6.22
CA LEU A 12 21.51 -74.03 -6.15
C LEU A 12 21.39 -73.30 -7.49
N LEU A 13 20.15 -73.03 -7.91
CA LEU A 13 19.89 -72.01 -8.93
C LEU A 13 19.96 -70.65 -8.21
N LEU A 14 21.08 -69.97 -8.34
CA LEU A 14 21.32 -68.64 -7.77
C LEU A 14 20.54 -67.60 -8.58
N VAL A 15 19.22 -67.52 -8.34
CA VAL A 15 18.37 -66.44 -8.86
C VAL A 15 18.60 -65.23 -7.97
N ALA A 16 19.51 -64.35 -8.40
CA ALA A 16 19.61 -63.01 -7.85
C ALA A 16 18.32 -62.25 -8.19
N LEU A 17 17.33 -62.34 -7.31
CA LEU A 17 16.15 -61.50 -7.30
C LEU A 17 16.62 -60.09 -6.91
N CYS A 18 17.04 -59.29 -7.89
CA CYS A 18 17.11 -57.85 -7.76
C CYS A 18 15.67 -57.36 -7.50
N LEU A 19 15.31 -57.25 -6.22
CA LEU A 19 14.15 -56.50 -5.80
C LEU A 19 14.45 -55.03 -6.11
N ALA A 20 14.13 -54.60 -7.32
CA ALA A 20 14.10 -53.18 -7.66
C ALA A 20 13.00 -52.55 -6.82
N LEU A 21 13.37 -52.03 -5.66
CA LEU A 21 12.53 -51.20 -4.83
C LEU A 21 12.32 -49.90 -5.63
N VAL A 22 11.26 -49.86 -6.43
CA VAL A 22 10.83 -48.64 -7.11
C VAL A 22 10.31 -47.73 -6.00
N ALA A 23 11.18 -46.84 -5.51
CA ALA A 23 10.76 -45.74 -4.66
C ALA A 23 9.83 -44.87 -5.50
N VAL A 24 8.52 -45.06 -5.34
CA VAL A 24 7.53 -44.14 -5.89
C VAL A 24 7.71 -42.85 -5.11
N PRO A 25 8.06 -41.72 -5.75
CA PRO A 25 8.08 -40.45 -5.04
C PRO A 25 6.65 -40.18 -4.58
N ILE A 26 6.43 -40.19 -3.27
CA ILE A 26 5.21 -39.63 -2.69
C ILE A 26 5.39 -38.12 -2.87
N ALA A 27 4.68 -37.54 -3.83
CA ALA A 27 4.57 -36.09 -3.89
C ALA A 27 3.95 -35.64 -2.55
N ALA A 28 4.71 -34.92 -1.73
CA ALA A 28 4.15 -34.24 -0.59
C ALA A 28 3.03 -33.33 -1.13
N THR A 29 1.81 -33.51 -0.63
CA THR A 29 0.75 -32.56 -0.90
C THR A 29 1.11 -31.34 -0.09
N GLN A 30 1.77 -30.37 -0.73
CA GLN A 30 2.11 -29.11 -0.07
C GLN A 30 0.80 -28.40 0.20
N GLU A 31 0.50 -28.19 1.47
CA GLU A 31 -0.66 -27.41 1.89
C GLU A 31 -0.43 -25.98 1.38
N SER A 32 -1.41 -25.44 0.66
CA SER A 32 -1.35 -24.09 0.13
C SER A 32 -2.15 -23.16 1.03
N ALA A 33 -1.57 -22.03 1.39
CA ALA A 33 -2.24 -20.97 2.13
C ALA A 33 -2.65 -19.81 1.21
N THR A 34 -3.43 -18.86 1.71
CA THR A 34 -3.60 -17.54 1.11
C THR A 34 -3.19 -16.47 2.10
N LEU A 35 -2.27 -15.59 1.72
CA LEU A 35 -1.98 -14.37 2.46
C LEU A 35 -2.82 -13.24 1.88
N SER A 36 -3.56 -12.52 2.71
CA SER A 36 -4.49 -11.49 2.26
C SER A 36 -4.32 -10.17 3.01
N LEU A 37 -4.57 -9.07 2.30
CA LEU A 37 -4.72 -7.73 2.86
C LEU A 37 -6.18 -7.31 2.74
N SER A 38 -6.79 -6.90 3.85
CA SER A 38 -8.14 -6.35 3.80
C SER A 38 -8.14 -5.01 3.02
N SER A 39 -9.30 -4.68 2.45
CA SER A 39 -9.54 -3.33 1.91
C SER A 39 -10.22 -2.44 2.95
N ALA A 40 -10.04 -1.13 2.83
CA ALA A 40 -10.68 -0.14 3.70
C ALA A 40 -11.10 1.11 2.91
N GLU A 41 -12.11 1.80 3.43
CA GLU A 41 -12.60 3.06 2.89
C GLU A 41 -12.43 4.13 3.97
N ALA A 42 -11.88 5.28 3.60
CA ALA A 42 -11.78 6.45 4.45
C ALA A 42 -12.81 7.48 4.03
N GLU A 43 -13.36 8.26 4.97
CA GLU A 43 -14.34 9.29 4.64
C GLU A 43 -13.67 10.55 4.10
N SER A 44 -12.46 10.86 4.60
CA SER A 44 -11.75 12.10 4.32
C SER A 44 -10.24 12.01 4.55
N THR A 45 -9.52 13.04 4.11
CA THR A 45 -8.10 13.24 4.43
C THR A 45 -7.90 13.37 5.94
N SER A 46 -6.77 12.87 6.45
CA SER A 46 -6.41 12.74 7.87
C SER A 46 -7.18 11.68 8.66
N ASP A 47 -8.10 10.96 8.04
CA ASP A 47 -8.67 9.76 8.65
C ASP A 47 -7.59 8.69 8.85
N THR A 48 -7.85 7.83 9.83
CA THR A 48 -7.02 6.66 10.09
C THR A 48 -7.82 5.41 9.78
N VAL A 49 -7.26 4.53 8.95
CA VAL A 49 -7.88 3.25 8.57
C VAL A 49 -6.97 2.10 8.95
N THR A 50 -7.57 0.94 9.23
CA THR A 50 -6.82 -0.27 9.60
C THR A 50 -7.01 -1.34 8.53
N VAL A 51 -5.88 -1.91 8.10
CA VAL A 51 -5.81 -3.04 7.19
C VAL A 51 -5.33 -4.26 7.96
N THR A 52 -6.05 -5.37 7.84
CA THR A 52 -5.66 -6.65 8.42
C THR A 52 -4.81 -7.42 7.41
N LEU A 53 -3.67 -7.92 7.86
CA LEU A 53 -2.89 -8.96 7.21
C LEU A 53 -3.30 -10.30 7.83
N ALA A 54 -3.85 -11.20 7.03
CA ALA A 54 -4.32 -12.52 7.48
C ALA A 54 -3.76 -13.64 6.60
N ALA A 55 -3.64 -14.82 7.17
CA ALA A 55 -3.41 -16.05 6.43
C ALA A 55 -4.63 -16.96 6.54
N ASP A 56 -5.06 -17.54 5.43
CA ASP A 56 -6.01 -18.65 5.34
C ASP A 56 -5.20 -19.91 5.06
N GLY A 57 -5.15 -20.84 6.01
CA GLY A 57 -4.25 -21.98 5.99
C GLY A 57 -4.03 -22.57 7.37
N SER A 58 -3.69 -23.86 7.41
CA SER A 58 -3.49 -24.59 8.66
C SER A 58 -2.09 -24.41 9.22
N ASN A 59 -1.99 -24.45 10.56
CA ASN A 59 -0.74 -24.50 11.30
C ASN A 59 0.28 -23.43 10.90
N VAL A 60 -0.16 -22.25 10.47
CA VAL A 60 0.71 -21.11 10.15
C VAL A 60 1.40 -20.70 11.44
N ALA A 61 2.72 -20.56 11.47
CA ALA A 61 3.45 -20.20 12.70
C ALA A 61 4.38 -18.99 12.53
N GLY A 62 4.59 -18.53 11.30
CA GLY A 62 5.35 -17.33 11.04
C GLY A 62 5.17 -16.81 9.64
N TYR A 63 5.56 -15.56 9.46
CA TYR A 63 5.49 -14.86 8.19
C TYR A 63 6.61 -13.83 8.05
N GLN A 64 6.90 -13.55 6.79
CA GLN A 64 7.61 -12.36 6.33
C GLN A 64 6.73 -11.74 5.25
N ALA A 65 6.45 -10.45 5.32
CA ALA A 65 5.65 -9.76 4.32
C ALA A 65 6.27 -8.39 4.00
N ASN A 66 6.37 -8.08 2.71
CA ASN A 66 6.70 -6.75 2.23
C ASN A 66 5.49 -6.21 1.47
N VAL A 67 4.87 -5.16 2.00
CA VAL A 67 3.64 -4.57 1.46
C VAL A 67 3.95 -3.19 0.90
N THR A 68 3.60 -2.95 -0.36
CA THR A 68 3.70 -1.65 -1.01
C THR A 68 2.36 -0.92 -1.01
N PHE A 69 2.43 0.40 -1.03
CA PHE A 69 1.29 1.32 -1.06
C PHE A 69 1.67 2.61 -1.80
N ASP A 70 0.69 3.42 -2.20
CA ASP A 70 0.93 4.76 -2.73
C ASP A 70 1.15 5.76 -1.57
N PRO A 71 2.38 6.29 -1.38
CA PRO A 71 2.71 7.19 -0.28
C PRO A 71 2.08 8.58 -0.41
N SER A 72 1.58 8.93 -1.60
CA SER A 72 0.84 10.18 -1.82
C SER A 72 -0.62 10.09 -1.36
N VAL A 73 -1.13 8.88 -1.13
CA VAL A 73 -2.50 8.64 -0.70
C VAL A 73 -2.57 8.22 0.77
N VAL A 74 -1.66 7.35 1.22
CA VAL A 74 -1.64 6.83 2.60
C VAL A 74 -0.21 6.73 3.14
N GLN A 75 -0.07 6.84 4.46
CA GLN A 75 1.19 6.60 5.16
C GLN A 75 0.96 5.65 6.33
N VAL A 76 1.90 4.73 6.57
CA VAL A 76 1.82 3.84 7.73
C VAL A 76 2.07 4.65 9.00
N GLN A 77 1.09 4.61 9.91
CA GLN A 77 1.16 5.26 11.22
C GLN A 77 1.58 4.27 12.31
N ARG A 78 1.06 3.04 12.26
CA ARG A 78 1.34 2.00 13.26
C ARG A 78 1.19 0.62 12.63
N VAL A 79 1.98 -0.33 13.12
CA VAL A 79 1.69 -1.76 12.94
C VAL A 79 1.60 -2.41 14.31
N SER A 80 0.70 -3.38 14.44
CA SER A 80 0.50 -4.15 15.66
C SER A 80 0.19 -5.59 15.30
N GLY A 81 0.55 -6.51 16.20
CA GLY A 81 0.16 -7.91 16.09
C GLY A 81 -1.33 -8.09 16.36
N ALA A 82 -1.92 -9.15 15.84
CA ALA A 82 -3.30 -9.54 16.11
C ALA A 82 -3.33 -10.85 16.94
N ASP A 83 -3.53 -12.01 16.32
CA ASP A 83 -3.42 -13.31 17.01
C ASP A 83 -1.97 -13.62 17.43
N TYR A 84 -1.04 -12.85 16.86
CA TYR A 84 0.39 -12.90 17.00
C TYR A 84 0.84 -11.68 17.81
N SER A 85 1.97 -11.78 18.52
CA SER A 85 2.59 -10.58 19.11
C SER A 85 3.02 -9.58 18.03
N ASP A 86 3.28 -8.34 18.42
CA ASP A 86 3.76 -7.30 17.51
C ASP A 86 4.94 -7.78 16.64
N PRO A 87 4.88 -7.57 15.31
CA PRO A 87 5.96 -7.96 14.43
C PRO A 87 7.18 -7.04 14.60
N VAL A 88 8.34 -7.54 14.20
CA VAL A 88 9.45 -6.64 13.86
C VAL A 88 9.09 -5.99 12.53
N GLN A 89 9.16 -4.66 12.49
CA GLN A 89 8.74 -3.87 11.34
C GLN A 89 9.84 -2.92 10.87
N ASN A 90 9.84 -2.63 9.57
CA ASN A 90 10.57 -1.52 8.98
C ASN A 90 9.62 -0.79 8.01
N VAL A 91 9.51 0.52 8.14
CA VAL A 91 8.54 1.35 7.41
C VAL A 91 9.28 2.41 6.62
N ASN A 92 8.97 2.54 5.34
CA ASN A 92 9.41 3.66 4.51
C ASN A 92 8.19 4.33 3.86
N ASN A 93 7.68 5.39 4.50
CA ASN A 93 6.58 6.18 3.97
C ASN A 93 6.97 7.08 2.79
N GLU A 94 8.28 7.28 2.53
CA GLU A 94 8.73 8.05 1.36
C GLU A 94 8.72 7.18 0.09
N GLU A 95 9.13 5.92 0.22
CA GLU A 95 9.15 4.96 -0.90
C GLU A 95 7.87 4.11 -1.00
N GLY A 96 6.97 4.18 -0.02
CA GLY A 96 5.66 3.51 -0.06
C GLY A 96 5.72 2.01 0.24
N TRP A 97 6.48 1.60 1.25
CA TRP A 97 6.50 0.18 1.66
C TRP A 97 6.67 -0.03 3.16
N VAL A 98 6.18 -1.19 3.63
CA VAL A 98 6.38 -1.69 4.98
C VAL A 98 6.75 -3.17 4.94
N PHE A 99 7.82 -3.50 5.65
CA PHE A 99 8.30 -4.87 5.83
C PHE A 99 8.00 -5.35 7.24
N LEU A 100 7.43 -6.55 7.36
CA LEU A 100 6.98 -7.16 8.61
C LEU A 100 7.53 -8.58 8.73
N THR A 101 7.98 -8.97 9.93
CA THR A 101 8.31 -10.36 10.23
C THR A 101 7.92 -10.73 11.65
N GLN A 102 7.36 -11.93 11.80
CA GLN A 102 6.98 -12.50 13.09
C GLN A 102 7.00 -14.03 12.98
N SER A 103 7.47 -14.71 14.02
CA SER A 103 7.25 -16.15 14.18
C SER A 103 7.01 -16.53 15.64
N GLN A 104 6.35 -17.67 15.85
CA GLN A 104 6.14 -18.30 17.15
C GLN A 104 6.31 -19.82 17.09
N ALA A 105 6.34 -20.46 18.26
CA ALA A 105 6.67 -21.89 18.37
C ALA A 105 5.54 -22.83 17.93
N ASN A 106 4.29 -22.39 18.00
CA ASN A 106 3.12 -23.21 17.64
C ASN A 106 2.36 -22.52 16.52
N GLY A 107 1.88 -23.30 15.55
CA GLY A 107 1.04 -22.78 14.50
C GLY A 107 -0.39 -22.51 14.96
N VAL A 108 -1.07 -21.65 14.22
CA VAL A 108 -2.47 -21.26 14.37
C VAL A 108 -3.14 -21.45 13.01
N ASP A 109 -4.36 -21.97 13.02
CA ASP A 109 -5.17 -22.10 11.81
C ASP A 109 -5.86 -20.76 11.52
N ASP A 110 -5.83 -20.33 10.26
CA ASP A 110 -6.47 -19.11 9.75
C ASP A 110 -6.20 -17.82 10.57
N PRO A 111 -4.94 -17.49 10.92
CA PRO A 111 -4.65 -16.40 11.83
C PRO A 111 -4.79 -15.01 11.17
N GLN A 112 -5.26 -14.05 11.97
CA GLN A 112 -4.94 -12.64 11.75
C GLN A 112 -3.52 -12.37 12.26
N LEU A 113 -2.61 -12.09 11.34
CA LEU A 113 -1.18 -12.00 11.61
C LEU A 113 -0.79 -10.64 12.19
N ALA A 114 -1.31 -9.56 11.59
CA ALA A 114 -1.05 -8.19 12.02
C ALA A 114 -2.12 -7.23 11.51
N THR A 115 -2.16 -6.05 12.11
CA THR A 115 -2.93 -4.90 11.62
C THR A 115 -1.97 -3.77 11.27
N ILE A 116 -2.12 -3.20 10.07
CA ILE A 116 -1.40 -2.02 9.61
C ILE A 116 -2.38 -0.85 9.63
N THR A 117 -2.10 0.13 10.47
CA THR A 117 -2.89 1.35 10.58
C THR A 117 -2.25 2.43 9.72
N PHE A 118 -3.02 2.92 8.76
CA PHE A 118 -2.63 3.97 7.82
C PHE A 118 -3.32 5.29 8.16
N GLU A 119 -2.58 6.38 8.07
CA GLU A 119 -3.12 7.73 7.96
C GLU A 119 -3.37 8.06 6.48
N VAL A 120 -4.52 8.62 6.17
CA VAL A 120 -4.87 9.07 4.82
C VAL A 120 -4.35 10.48 4.61
N VAL A 121 -3.49 10.64 3.60
CA VAL A 121 -2.89 11.94 3.22
C VAL A 121 -3.34 12.41 1.84
N GLY A 122 -3.98 11.53 1.07
CA GLY A 122 -4.52 11.82 -0.25
C GLY A 122 -5.85 12.58 -0.24
N ASP A 123 -6.21 13.07 -1.41
CA ASP A 123 -7.47 13.78 -1.66
C ASP A 123 -8.65 12.82 -1.88
N ALA A 124 -9.87 13.36 -1.73
CA ALA A 124 -11.11 12.67 -2.04
C ALA A 124 -11.10 12.04 -3.45
N GLY A 125 -11.51 10.78 -3.55
CA GLY A 125 -11.53 10.00 -4.79
C GLY A 125 -10.20 9.35 -5.18
N GLN A 126 -9.12 9.57 -4.44
CA GLN A 126 -7.88 8.84 -4.63
C GLN A 126 -7.95 7.43 -4.05
N ARG A 127 -7.06 6.56 -4.53
CA ARG A 127 -6.99 5.15 -4.13
C ARG A 127 -5.53 4.69 -4.06
N SER A 128 -5.19 4.02 -2.98
CA SER A 128 -3.93 3.30 -2.80
C SER A 128 -4.19 1.80 -2.94
N THR A 129 -3.50 1.13 -3.87
CA THR A 129 -3.51 -0.34 -3.92
C THR A 129 -2.44 -0.88 -2.98
N LEU A 130 -2.79 -1.88 -2.18
CA LEU A 130 -1.87 -2.54 -1.26
C LEU A 130 -1.44 -3.87 -1.86
N SER A 131 -0.16 -4.01 -2.19
CA SER A 131 0.35 -5.19 -2.90
C SER A 131 1.49 -5.85 -2.15
N PHE A 132 1.60 -7.17 -2.26
CA PHE A 132 2.75 -7.90 -1.74
C PHE A 132 3.92 -7.87 -2.74
N VAL A 133 5.15 -7.75 -2.24
CA VAL A 133 6.35 -8.09 -3.01
C VAL A 133 6.62 -9.58 -2.84
N GLU A 134 6.33 -10.36 -3.88
CA GLU A 134 6.35 -11.83 -3.85
C GLU A 134 7.70 -12.40 -3.41
N SER A 135 8.82 -11.87 -3.91
CA SER A 135 10.17 -12.35 -3.54
C SER A 135 10.50 -12.20 -2.05
N ASP A 136 9.84 -11.26 -1.40
CA ASP A 136 10.08 -10.82 -0.04
C ASP A 136 8.95 -11.25 0.90
N THR A 137 8.01 -12.06 0.40
CA THR A 137 6.85 -12.54 1.16
C THR A 137 6.93 -14.05 1.30
N ARG A 138 6.83 -14.56 2.53
CA ARG A 138 6.92 -15.99 2.86
C ARG A 138 6.06 -16.31 4.07
N ILE A 139 5.57 -17.55 4.12
CA ILE A 139 4.89 -18.13 5.28
C ILE A 139 5.62 -19.42 5.68
N ASN A 140 5.62 -19.72 6.97
CA ASN A 140 6.05 -21.01 7.49
C ASN A 140 5.00 -21.62 8.42
N ASP A 141 5.00 -22.95 8.48
CA ASP A 141 4.17 -23.70 9.41
C ASP A 141 4.84 -23.87 10.80
N GLY A 142 4.15 -24.54 11.72
CA GLY A 142 4.61 -24.83 13.08
C GLY A 142 5.78 -25.80 13.19
N ALA A 143 6.15 -26.50 12.12
CA ALA A 143 7.37 -27.31 12.07
C ALA A 143 8.56 -26.52 11.46
N GLY A 144 8.29 -25.33 10.91
CA GLY A 144 9.26 -24.41 10.36
C GLY A 144 9.46 -24.57 8.86
N GLU A 145 8.62 -25.39 8.21
CA GLU A 145 8.64 -25.60 6.77
C GLU A 145 7.94 -24.47 6.03
N HIS A 146 8.39 -24.23 4.80
CA HIS A 146 7.80 -23.23 3.93
C HIS A 146 6.42 -23.67 3.42
N VAL A 147 5.46 -22.77 3.55
CA VAL A 147 4.10 -22.93 3.02
C VAL A 147 3.98 -22.09 1.76
N ASP A 148 3.58 -22.71 0.65
CA ASP A 148 3.28 -21.98 -0.58
C ASP A 148 2.00 -21.18 -0.37
N ALA A 149 2.00 -19.90 -0.76
CA ALA A 149 0.87 -19.01 -0.53
C ALA A 149 0.46 -18.26 -1.79
N SER A 150 -0.85 -18.22 -2.08
CA SER A 150 -1.40 -17.19 -2.96
C SER A 150 -1.43 -15.84 -2.24
N LEU A 151 -1.21 -14.76 -2.97
CA LEU A 151 -1.15 -13.40 -2.43
C LEU A 151 -2.37 -12.60 -2.91
N ASP A 152 -3.24 -12.25 -1.98
CA ASP A 152 -4.46 -11.47 -2.26
C ASP A 152 -4.31 -10.02 -1.78
N SER A 153 -4.44 -9.10 -2.73
CA SER A 153 -4.12 -7.69 -2.52
C SER A 153 -5.33 -6.90 -2.00
N GLY A 154 -5.06 -5.83 -1.26
CA GLY A 154 -6.08 -4.93 -0.72
C GLY A 154 -6.06 -3.56 -1.39
N ALA A 155 -6.94 -2.67 -0.94
CA ALA A 155 -6.88 -1.26 -1.31
C ALA A 155 -7.43 -0.37 -0.19
N ILE A 156 -6.95 0.86 -0.15
CA ILE A 156 -7.53 1.95 0.61
C ILE A 156 -8.07 2.99 -0.37
N THR A 157 -9.36 3.31 -0.28
CA THR A 157 -10.00 4.35 -1.11
C THR A 157 -10.40 5.53 -0.23
N VAL A 158 -10.22 6.75 -0.74
CA VAL A 158 -10.67 7.98 -0.07
C VAL A 158 -12.04 8.37 -0.62
N GLY A 159 -13.01 8.51 0.27
CA GLY A 159 -14.40 8.84 -0.04
C GLY A 159 -14.50 10.05 -0.97
N SER A 160 -15.33 9.93 -1.99
CA SER A 160 -15.69 11.05 -2.86
C SER A 160 -17.01 11.63 -2.36
N SER A 161 -17.01 12.89 -1.92
CA SER A 161 -18.28 13.60 -1.73
C SER A 161 -18.92 13.84 -3.11
N ALA A 162 -19.75 12.92 -3.57
CA ALA A 162 -20.59 13.15 -4.73
C ALA A 162 -21.64 14.20 -4.34
N VAL A 163 -21.42 15.44 -4.75
CA VAL A 163 -22.49 16.44 -4.77
C VAL A 163 -23.51 15.90 -5.77
N SER A 164 -24.59 15.30 -5.26
CA SER A 164 -25.75 14.99 -6.09
C SER A 164 -26.37 16.33 -6.48
N ALA A 165 -25.92 16.89 -7.60
CA ALA A 165 -26.63 17.97 -8.26
C ALA A 165 -27.95 17.39 -8.74
N ASP A 166 -29.02 17.65 -8.00
CA ASP A 166 -30.35 17.55 -8.54
C ASP A 166 -30.50 18.63 -9.62
N GLU A 167 -30.20 18.26 -10.86
CA GLU A 167 -30.59 19.03 -12.03
C GLU A 167 -32.13 19.05 -12.13
N ASN A 168 -32.79 19.83 -11.28
CA ASN A 168 -34.13 20.32 -11.58
C ASN A 168 -33.99 21.61 -12.38
N GLY A 169 -33.78 21.43 -13.67
CA GLY A 169 -33.68 22.49 -14.66
C GLY A 169 -34.88 23.43 -14.65
N SER A 170 -34.58 24.72 -14.76
CA SER A 170 -35.46 25.68 -15.39
C SER A 170 -34.62 26.79 -16.01
N MET A 171 -33.95 26.48 -17.12
CA MET A 171 -33.69 27.48 -18.16
C MET A 171 -34.94 27.55 -19.04
N ALA A 172 -35.68 28.65 -18.94
CA ALA A 172 -36.53 29.15 -20.02
C ALA A 172 -35.96 30.54 -20.34
N THR A 173 -35.02 30.63 -21.28
CA THR A 173 -35.26 31.03 -22.68
C THR A 173 -36.12 32.27 -22.81
N ASP A 174 -35.45 33.39 -23.06
CA ASP A 174 -36.00 34.61 -23.60
C ASP A 174 -36.78 34.29 -24.89
N ASP A 175 -38.10 34.47 -24.86
CA ASP A 175 -38.94 34.44 -26.06
C ASP A 175 -39.37 35.85 -26.42
N ALA A 176 -38.93 36.27 -27.61
CA ALA A 176 -39.17 37.57 -28.20
C ALA A 176 -40.61 37.63 -28.74
N GLY A 177 -41.49 38.32 -28.00
CA GLY A 177 -42.81 38.72 -28.47
C GLY A 177 -42.79 40.17 -28.98
N ASP A 178 -42.71 40.31 -30.30
CA ASP A 178 -42.96 41.53 -31.07
C ASP A 178 -44.46 41.86 -31.04
N ASP A 179 -44.85 43.02 -30.52
CA ASP A 179 -46.17 43.61 -30.76
C ASP A 179 -46.05 45.14 -30.84
N GLN A 180 -46.28 45.65 -32.05
CA GLN A 180 -46.26 47.06 -32.41
C GLN A 180 -47.60 47.75 -32.18
N ALA A 181 -47.48 49.00 -31.71
CA ALA A 181 -48.34 50.18 -31.93
C ALA A 181 -49.69 50.32 -31.19
N ASN A 182 -49.79 51.35 -30.34
CA ASN A 182 -50.55 52.58 -30.66
C ASN A 182 -50.30 53.73 -29.65
N GLN A 183 -49.81 54.87 -30.17
CA GLN A 183 -50.06 56.31 -29.88
C GLN A 183 -50.77 56.73 -28.58
N ALA A 184 -50.55 57.89 -27.95
CA ALA A 184 -49.68 59.06 -28.07
C ALA A 184 -50.01 59.94 -26.84
N ASP A 185 -49.04 60.65 -26.25
CA ASP A 185 -49.18 62.08 -25.88
C ASP A 185 -47.97 62.62 -25.09
N GLN A 186 -47.34 63.65 -25.68
CA GLN A 186 -46.94 64.93 -25.10
C GLN A 186 -46.03 64.96 -23.85
N GLN A 187 -44.79 65.48 -23.99
CA GLN A 187 -44.50 66.91 -23.76
C GLN A 187 -42.97 67.12 -23.56
N SER A 188 -42.37 67.95 -24.42
CA SER A 188 -41.03 68.57 -24.32
C SER A 188 -40.91 69.47 -23.06
N THR A 189 -39.76 69.76 -22.44
CA THR A 189 -38.56 70.52 -22.89
C THR A 189 -37.49 70.61 -21.77
N PRO A 190 -36.26 71.12 -22.05
CA PRO A 190 -35.03 71.03 -21.24
C PRO A 190 -34.54 72.36 -20.59
N ASP A 191 -33.65 72.28 -19.57
CA ASP A 191 -32.61 73.26 -19.12
C ASP A 191 -32.08 72.81 -17.73
N THR A 192 -30.90 73.12 -17.16
CA THR A 192 -29.52 73.52 -17.55
C THR A 192 -28.76 73.72 -16.21
N ALA A 193 -27.43 73.52 -16.22
CA ALA A 193 -26.39 73.95 -15.25
C ALA A 193 -26.32 73.24 -13.88
N ALA A 194 -25.25 72.52 -13.53
CA ALA A 194 -23.84 72.90 -13.32
C ALA A 194 -23.59 73.73 -12.05
N ASN A 195 -22.87 73.16 -11.08
CA ASN A 195 -21.76 73.85 -10.44
C ASN A 195 -20.77 72.85 -9.80
N GLY A 196 -19.50 72.98 -10.15
CA GLY A 196 -18.39 72.25 -9.56
C GLY A 196 -17.83 72.96 -8.32
N GLY A 197 -16.78 72.36 -7.76
CA GLY A 197 -15.99 72.93 -6.67
C GLY A 197 -14.85 72.00 -6.28
N ASP A 198 -13.72 72.15 -6.98
CA ASP A 198 -12.39 71.66 -6.61
C ASP A 198 -11.92 72.21 -5.26
N SER A 199 -11.08 71.43 -4.58
CA SER A 199 -9.89 71.99 -3.94
C SER A 199 -8.82 70.91 -3.70
N ASP A 200 -7.71 71.08 -4.41
CA ASP A 200 -6.42 70.44 -4.21
C ASP A 200 -5.87 70.62 -2.79
N ALA A 201 -5.15 69.60 -2.30
CA ALA A 201 -4.03 69.80 -1.38
C ALA A 201 -2.97 68.72 -1.62
N VAL A 202 -1.80 69.20 -2.01
CA VAL A 202 -0.51 68.51 -2.14
C VAL A 202 0.09 68.28 -0.75
N ASP A 203 0.71 67.14 -0.49
CA ASP A 203 1.75 67.01 0.54
C ASP A 203 2.78 65.93 0.15
N ASP A 204 4.02 66.38 -0.04
CA ASP A 204 5.22 65.58 -0.30
C ASP A 204 5.91 65.23 1.02
N GLY A 205 6.38 63.99 1.18
CA GLY A 205 7.17 63.60 2.35
C GLY A 205 7.85 62.24 2.23
N ASP A 206 9.07 62.25 1.72
CA ASP A 206 10.08 61.17 1.71
C ASP A 206 10.51 60.73 3.13
N ALA A 207 10.64 59.42 3.34
CA ALA A 207 11.60 58.86 4.30
C ALA A 207 11.99 57.41 3.97
N THR A 208 13.21 57.27 3.46
CA THR A 208 14.09 56.08 3.47
C THR A 208 14.10 55.29 4.80
N GLY A 209 14.20 53.95 4.73
CA GLY A 209 14.44 53.10 5.90
C GLY A 209 14.56 51.59 5.62
N ASN A 210 15.80 51.09 5.62
CA ASN A 210 16.21 49.68 5.59
C ASN A 210 15.48 48.77 6.59
N GLY A 211 15.20 47.53 6.18
CA GLY A 211 14.74 46.48 7.09
C GLY A 211 14.68 45.08 6.46
N THR A 212 15.80 44.38 6.53
CA THR A 212 16.01 42.98 6.13
C THR A 212 15.21 42.00 7.00
N GLY A 213 14.51 41.05 6.38
CA GLY A 213 13.79 39.98 7.09
C GLY A 213 13.65 38.71 6.25
N VAL A 214 14.72 38.28 5.57
CA VAL A 214 14.77 36.98 4.89
C VAL A 214 15.51 36.02 5.82
N SER A 215 14.76 35.30 6.66
CA SER A 215 15.32 34.23 7.49
C SER A 215 15.39 32.94 6.70
N THR A 216 16.50 32.71 6.01
CA THR A 216 16.95 31.37 5.61
C THR A 216 18.09 30.97 6.53
N PRO A 217 17.99 29.90 7.34
CA PRO A 217 19.17 29.36 7.98
C PRO A 217 20.01 28.60 6.95
N VAL A 218 21.20 29.13 6.69
CA VAL A 218 22.33 28.40 6.11
C VAL A 218 22.76 27.32 7.10
N LEU A 219 22.65 26.05 6.72
CA LEU A 219 23.21 24.93 7.46
C LEU A 219 24.59 24.58 6.89
N VAL A 220 25.63 25.21 7.46
CA VAL A 220 27.01 24.73 7.35
C VAL A 220 27.21 23.65 8.40
N GLY A 221 27.26 22.40 7.94
CA GLY A 221 27.61 21.24 8.76
C GLY A 221 28.78 20.49 8.13
N ALA A 222 30.00 20.88 8.51
CA ALA A 222 31.17 20.04 8.38
C ALA A 222 31.15 18.99 9.51
N GLY A 223 31.33 17.71 9.18
CA GLY A 223 31.40 16.65 10.19
C GLY A 223 31.73 15.30 9.59
N ALA A 224 32.94 14.83 9.87
CA ALA A 224 33.58 13.63 9.35
C ALA A 224 33.00 12.32 9.92
N ALA A 225 33.13 11.23 9.14
CA ALA A 225 33.81 9.97 9.51
C ALA A 225 33.19 8.77 8.78
N LEU A 226 34.01 8.00 8.05
CA LEU A 226 33.93 6.54 8.10
C LEU A 226 35.27 5.92 7.69
N LEU A 227 35.96 5.43 8.71
CA LEU A 227 37.13 4.58 8.63
C LEU A 227 36.69 3.14 8.30
N VAL A 228 37.36 2.58 7.30
CA VAL A 228 37.98 1.23 7.27
C VAL A 228 37.07 0.00 7.46
N GLY A 229 36.98 -0.79 6.40
CA GLY A 229 36.52 -2.19 6.47
C GLY A 229 36.62 -2.97 5.15
N GLY A 230 37.58 -2.65 4.28
CA GLY A 230 37.80 -3.40 3.03
C GLY A 230 38.52 -4.72 3.31
N VAL A 231 37.75 -5.81 3.36
CA VAL A 231 38.27 -7.18 3.27
C VAL A 231 38.77 -7.40 1.85
N LEU A 232 40.09 -7.47 1.66
CA LEU A 232 40.71 -7.96 0.43
C LEU A 232 41.26 -9.36 0.68
N LEU A 233 40.55 -10.35 0.15
CA LEU A 233 40.98 -11.73 0.05
C LEU A 233 42.26 -11.83 -0.78
N GLY A 234 43.19 -12.67 -0.30
CA GLY A 234 43.99 -13.52 -1.18
C GLY A 234 45.50 -13.42 -1.02
N ARG A 235 46.10 -14.49 -0.49
CA ARG A 235 47.06 -15.26 -1.30
C ARG A 235 47.31 -16.66 -0.74
N ARG A 236 47.10 -17.63 -1.62
CA ARG A 236 47.59 -19.01 -1.57
C ARG A 236 49.12 -19.00 -1.67
N ALA A 237 49.79 -19.91 -0.97
CA ALA A 237 50.71 -20.90 -1.55
C ALA A 237 51.50 -21.63 -0.45
N SER A 238 51.48 -22.96 -0.58
CA SER A 238 52.41 -23.99 -0.08
C SER A 238 52.50 -24.24 1.42
#